data_AF-A0A2E3VXR0-F1
#
_entry.id   AF-A0A2E3VXR0-F1
#
_cell.length_a   1.000
_cell.length_b   1.000
_cell.length_c   1.000
_cell.angle_alpha   90.00
_cell.angle_beta   90.00
_cell.angle_gamma   90.00
#
_symmetry.space_group_name_H-M   'P 1'
#
loop_
_entity.id
_entity.type
_entity.pdbx_description
1 polymer ?
#
loop_
_entity_poly.entity_id
_entity_poly.type
_entity_poly.pdbx_seq_one_letter_code
_entity_poly.pdbx_strand_id
1 'polypeptide(L)'
;MEKRTLSNNADSTKDSAELVQKFKKHVSGLGKKELELTQKKLQYLCLEFDPYQSDDLSNEEENIINEYELENSLSNPFEFTNIVLQMLDALETEIKSRSH
;
A
#
# COMPACT_ATOMS: atom_id res chain seq x y z
N MET A 1 5.12 -40.18 10.11
CA MET A 1 5.60 -38.87 10.59
C MET A 1 5.32 -37.86 9.49
N GLU A 2 4.27 -37.06 9.61
CA GLU A 2 4.05 -35.92 8.71
C GLU A 2 3.59 -34.74 9.56
N LYS A 3 4.54 -33.85 9.89
CA LYS A 3 4.24 -32.57 10.51
C LYS A 3 3.89 -31.60 9.38
N ARG A 4 2.59 -31.34 9.16
CA ARG A 4 2.14 -30.22 8.33
C ARG A 4 2.53 -28.93 9.02
N THR A 5 3.48 -28.21 8.43
CA THR A 5 3.92 -26.87 8.81
C THR A 5 2.78 -25.88 8.60
N LEU A 6 2.08 -25.54 9.67
CA LEU A 6 1.27 -24.33 9.80
C LEU A 6 2.19 -23.23 10.30
N SER A 7 2.86 -22.47 9.44
CA SER A 7 3.78 -21.42 9.93
C SER A 7 4.05 -20.22 9.01
N ASN A 8 3.18 -19.90 8.04
CA ASN A 8 3.48 -18.82 7.08
C ASN A 8 2.58 -17.56 7.20
N ASN A 9 1.52 -17.55 8.02
CA ASN A 9 0.60 -16.39 8.04
C ASN A 9 0.99 -15.27 9.03
N ALA A 10 1.87 -15.55 9.99
CA ALA A 10 2.25 -14.59 11.03
C ALA A 10 3.31 -13.58 10.55
N ASP A 11 4.04 -13.90 9.47
CA ASP A 11 5.12 -13.07 8.92
C ASP A 11 4.53 -11.95 8.05
N SER A 12 3.70 -12.29 7.06
CA SER A 12 3.08 -11.34 6.10
C SER A 12 2.27 -10.23 6.77
N THR A 13 1.55 -10.56 7.85
CA THR A 13 0.76 -9.56 8.61
C THR A 13 1.62 -8.55 9.35
N LYS A 14 2.85 -8.94 9.72
CA LYS A 14 3.81 -8.07 10.42
C LYS A 14 4.47 -7.11 9.44
N ASP A 15 4.83 -7.59 8.25
CA ASP A 15 5.34 -6.78 7.15
C ASP A 15 4.33 -5.75 6.66
N SER A 16 3.07 -6.18 6.44
CA SER A 16 1.95 -5.30 6.10
C SER A 16 1.77 -4.15 7.09
N ALA A 17 1.79 -4.45 8.40
CA ALA A 17 1.63 -3.45 9.44
C ALA A 17 2.83 -2.48 9.52
N GLU A 18 4.05 -2.98 9.35
CA GLU A 18 5.26 -2.15 9.31
C GLU A 18 5.23 -1.19 8.12
N LEU A 19 4.82 -1.67 6.95
CA LEU A 19 4.73 -0.90 5.71
C LEU A 19 3.72 0.25 5.87
N VAL A 20 2.52 -0.02 6.40
CA VAL A 20 1.52 1.02 6.70
C VAL A 20 2.06 2.04 7.72
N GLN A 21 2.82 1.61 8.72
CA GLN A 21 3.43 2.52 9.69
C GLN A 21 4.53 3.40 9.08
N LYS A 22 5.37 2.84 8.20
CA LYS A 22 6.36 3.61 7.43
C LYS A 22 5.67 4.67 6.58
N PHE A 23 4.60 4.27 5.88
CA PHE A 23 3.79 5.19 5.07
C PHE A 23 3.19 6.31 5.93
N LYS A 24 2.58 6.00 7.07
CA LYS A 24 2.05 7.00 8.02
C LYS A 24 3.09 8.03 8.43
N LYS A 25 4.30 7.59 8.77
CA LYS A 25 5.41 8.49 9.11
C LYS A 25 5.82 9.33 7.90
N HIS A 26 5.90 8.74 6.72
CA HIS A 26 6.22 9.44 5.49
C HIS A 26 5.22 10.56 5.21
N VAL A 27 3.90 10.27 5.16
CA VAL A 27 2.87 11.27 4.87
C VAL A 27 2.80 12.37 5.93
N SER A 28 3.09 12.06 7.21
CA SER A 28 3.17 13.09 8.25
C SER A 28 4.30 14.11 8.02
N GLY A 29 5.32 13.76 7.24
CA GLY A 29 6.42 14.67 6.86
C GLY A 29 6.16 15.49 5.59
N LEU A 30 5.17 15.14 4.78
CA LEU A 30 4.94 15.74 3.46
C LEU A 30 4.29 17.12 3.54
N GLY A 31 4.60 18.01 2.58
CA GLY A 31 3.87 19.26 2.37
C GLY A 31 2.53 19.06 1.65
N LYS A 32 1.69 20.10 1.60
CA LYS A 32 0.34 20.02 0.97
C LYS A 32 0.36 19.48 -0.46
N LYS A 33 1.28 19.98 -1.32
CA LYS A 33 1.39 19.54 -2.71
C LYS A 33 1.81 18.08 -2.84
N GLU A 34 2.66 17.62 -1.92
CA GLU A 34 3.13 16.24 -1.88
C GLU A 34 2.01 15.31 -1.41
N LEU A 35 1.22 15.71 -0.41
CA LEU A 35 0.02 14.99 0.01
C LEU A 35 -1.00 14.83 -1.13
N GLU A 36 -1.26 15.91 -1.87
CA GLU A 36 -2.14 15.88 -3.05
C GLU A 36 -1.60 14.95 -4.16
N LEU A 37 -0.28 14.93 -4.36
CA LEU A 37 0.36 14.05 -5.33
C LEU A 37 0.25 12.58 -4.90
N THR A 38 0.58 12.27 -3.65
CA THR A 38 0.46 10.93 -3.07
C THR A 38 -0.99 10.44 -3.15
N GLN A 39 -1.97 11.33 -2.95
CA GLN A 39 -3.39 10.98 -3.08
C GLN A 39 -3.73 10.56 -4.51
N LYS A 40 -3.27 11.34 -5.50
CA LYS A 40 -3.48 11.01 -6.92
C LYS A 40 -2.83 9.69 -7.30
N LYS A 41 -1.61 9.40 -6.83
CA LYS A 41 -0.91 8.13 -7.10
C LYS A 41 -1.67 6.93 -6.54
N LEU A 42 -2.08 6.98 -5.27
CA LEU A 42 -2.85 5.89 -4.66
C LEU A 42 -4.22 5.71 -5.30
N GLN A 43 -4.90 6.81 -5.65
CA GLN A 43 -6.18 6.75 -6.37
C GLN A 43 -6.03 6.15 -7.77
N TYR A 44 -4.98 6.53 -8.50
CA TYR A 44 -4.66 5.94 -9.80
C TYR A 44 -4.48 4.42 -9.67
N LEU A 45 -3.70 3.97 -8.68
CA LEU A 45 -3.51 2.55 -8.41
C LEU A 45 -4.85 1.84 -8.09
N CYS A 46 -5.78 2.47 -7.37
CA CYS A 46 -7.09 1.87 -7.11
C CYS A 46 -8.03 1.80 -8.32
N LEU A 47 -7.79 2.62 -9.35
CA LEU A 47 -8.67 2.71 -10.52
C LEU A 47 -8.17 1.87 -11.69
N GLU A 48 -6.85 1.88 -11.91
CA GLU A 48 -6.25 1.28 -13.11
C GLU A 48 -5.69 -0.12 -12.85
N PHE A 49 -5.19 -0.39 -11.63
CA PHE A 49 -4.56 -1.67 -11.33
C PHE A 49 -5.58 -2.70 -10.80
N ASP A 50 -5.67 -3.85 -11.47
CA ASP A 50 -6.41 -5.02 -10.98
C ASP A 50 -5.49 -5.96 -10.18
N PRO A 51 -5.63 -6.03 -8.84
CA PRO A 51 -4.78 -6.88 -8.02
C PRO A 51 -4.96 -8.38 -8.31
N TYR A 52 -6.02 -8.81 -9.00
CA TYR A 52 -6.21 -10.22 -9.41
C TYR A 52 -5.55 -10.56 -10.75
N GLN A 53 -5.05 -9.55 -11.48
CA GLN A 53 -4.36 -9.69 -12.77
C GLN A 53 -3.02 -8.95 -12.75
N SER A 54 -2.17 -9.24 -11.75
CA SER A 54 -0.92 -8.52 -11.49
C SER A 54 0.23 -8.78 -12.47
N ASP A 55 0.00 -9.59 -13.51
CA ASP A 55 1.02 -9.96 -14.52
C ASP A 55 1.29 -8.85 -15.55
N ASP A 56 0.38 -7.88 -15.71
CA ASP A 56 0.48 -6.80 -16.72
C ASP A 56 0.43 -5.43 -16.05
N LEU A 57 1.57 -5.01 -15.50
CA LEU A 57 1.75 -3.68 -14.91
C LEU A 57 2.19 -2.69 -15.99
N SER A 58 1.49 -1.56 -16.08
CA SER A 58 2.00 -0.38 -16.77
C SER A 58 3.20 0.21 -16.01
N ASN A 59 4.06 0.93 -16.73
CA ASN A 59 5.22 1.60 -16.12
C ASN A 59 4.82 2.54 -14.97
N GLU A 60 3.65 3.17 -15.05
CA GLU A 60 3.17 4.10 -14.01
C GLU A 60 2.77 3.33 -12.74
N GLU A 61 2.09 2.19 -12.89
CA GLU A 61 1.72 1.32 -11.76
C GLU A 61 2.96 0.72 -11.11
N GLU A 62 3.90 0.20 -11.91
CA GLU A 62 5.18 -0.33 -11.41
C GLU A 62 5.96 0.72 -10.62
N ASN A 63 6.03 1.96 -11.12
CA ASN A 63 6.69 3.05 -10.40
C ASN A 63 6.04 3.34 -9.05
N ILE A 64 4.70 3.36 -8.98
CA ILE A 64 3.96 3.61 -7.73
C ILE A 64 4.13 2.45 -6.75
N ILE A 65 4.06 1.21 -7.24
CA ILE A 65 4.26 -0.02 -6.46
C ILE A 65 5.66 -0.02 -5.84
N ASN A 66 6.68 0.32 -6.63
CA ASN A 66 8.08 0.36 -6.18
C ASN A 66 8.33 1.49 -5.19
N GLU A 67 7.76 2.68 -5.44
CA GLU A 67 7.86 3.85 -4.54
C GLU A 67 7.32 3.54 -3.13
N TYR A 68 6.26 2.73 -3.04
CA TYR A 68 5.62 2.37 -1.78
C TYR A 68 5.97 0.95 -1.29
N GLU A 69 6.99 0.31 -1.87
CA GLU A 69 7.49 -1.02 -1.50
C GLU A 69 6.40 -2.12 -1.51
N LEU A 70 5.41 -2.00 -2.40
CA LEU A 70 4.23 -2.88 -2.46
C LEU A 70 4.47 -4.20 -3.22
N GLU A 71 5.61 -4.36 -3.89
CA GLU A 71 5.94 -5.53 -4.74
C GLU A 71 5.69 -6.87 -4.02
N ASN A 72 6.05 -6.97 -2.75
CA ASN A 72 5.90 -8.19 -1.95
C ASN A 72 4.43 -8.58 -1.72
N SER A 73 3.51 -7.60 -1.76
CA SER A 73 2.09 -7.81 -1.55
C SER A 73 1.32 -8.18 -2.83
N LEU A 74 1.94 -8.06 -4.01
CA LEU A 74 1.34 -8.46 -5.30
C LEU A 74 1.03 -9.96 -5.39
N SER A 75 1.71 -10.77 -4.58
CA SER A 75 1.46 -12.22 -4.49
C SER A 75 0.10 -12.57 -3.86
N ASN A 76 -0.51 -11.62 -3.14
CA ASN A 76 -1.79 -11.80 -2.47
C ASN A 76 -2.70 -10.58 -2.71
N PRO A 77 -3.65 -10.68 -3.67
CA PRO A 77 -4.52 -9.56 -4.07
C PRO A 77 -5.29 -8.93 -2.91
N PHE A 78 -5.69 -9.74 -1.92
CA PHE A 78 -6.41 -9.26 -0.73
C PHE A 78 -5.50 -8.46 0.20
N GLU A 79 -4.27 -8.89 0.35
CA GLU A 79 -3.27 -8.21 1.19
C GLU A 79 -2.88 -6.87 0.57
N PHE A 80 -2.57 -6.87 -0.73
CA PHE A 80 -2.32 -5.64 -1.49
C PHE A 80 -3.46 -4.64 -1.33
N THR A 81 -4.70 -5.07 -1.60
CA THR A 81 -5.89 -4.21 -1.49
C THR A 81 -6.02 -3.64 -0.07
N ASN A 82 -5.83 -4.49 0.95
CA ASN A 82 -5.93 -4.06 2.34
C ASN A 82 -4.83 -3.07 2.76
N ILE A 83 -3.61 -3.21 2.23
CA ILE A 83 -2.52 -2.25 2.47
C ILE A 83 -2.85 -0.91 1.83
N VAL A 84 -3.22 -0.92 0.54
CA VAL A 84 -3.53 0.32 -0.22
C VAL A 84 -4.70 1.07 0.41
N LEU A 85 -5.75 0.38 0.85
CA LEU A 85 -6.87 1.01 1.56
C LEU A 85 -6.44 1.65 2.88
N GLN A 86 -5.57 1.01 3.66
CA GLN A 86 -5.03 1.58 4.89
C GLN A 86 -4.11 2.79 4.64
N MET A 87 -3.35 2.78 3.53
CA MET A 87 -2.56 3.93 3.10
C MET A 87 -3.46 5.11 2.71
N LEU A 88 -4.51 4.86 1.93
CA LEU A 88 -5.49 5.89 1.57
C LEU A 88 -6.15 6.50 2.80
N ASP A 89 -6.61 5.68 3.75
CA ASP A 89 -7.21 6.17 4.99
C ASP A 89 -6.24 7.00 5.84
N ALA A 90 -4.98 6.55 5.95
CA ALA A 90 -3.92 7.30 6.63
C ALA A 90 -3.67 8.66 5.99
N LEU A 91 -3.61 8.71 4.66
CA LEU A 91 -3.40 9.93 3.90
C LEU A 91 -4.58 10.89 4.02
N GLU A 92 -5.82 10.39 3.91
CA GLU A 92 -7.02 11.20 4.07
C GLU A 92 -7.12 11.78 5.48
N THR A 93 -6.79 10.98 6.50
CA THR A 93 -6.74 11.44 7.88
C THR A 93 -5.75 12.59 8.06
N GLU A 94 -4.56 12.48 7.45
CA GLU A 94 -3.54 13.52 7.50
C GLU A 94 -3.95 14.80 6.73
N ILE A 95 -4.60 14.66 5.58
CA ILE A 95 -5.13 15.81 4.82
C ILE A 95 -6.22 16.53 5.63
N LYS A 96 -7.14 15.77 6.24
CA LYS A 96 -8.24 16.32 7.06
C LYS A 96 -7.71 16.99 8.32
N SER A 97 -6.71 16.39 8.98
CA SER A 97 -6.13 16.93 10.22
C SER A 97 -5.45 18.30 10.03
N ARG A 98 -4.88 18.56 8.84
CA ARG A 98 -4.22 19.82 8.49
C ARG A 98 -5.15 20.88 7.87
N SER A 99 -6.35 20.47 7.47
CA SER A 99 -7.35 21.36 6.89
C SER A 99 -8.23 22.02 7.97
N HIS A 100 -8.17 21.52 9.21
CA HIS A 100 -8.79 22.06 10.41
C HIS A 100 -7.81 22.95 11.18
#